data_AF-A0A8T1TVG8-F1
#
_entry.id   AF-A0A8T1TVG8-F1
#
_cell.length_a   1.000
_cell.length_b   1.000
_cell.length_c   1.000
_cell.angle_alpha   90.00
_cell.angle_beta   90.00
_cell.angle_gamma   90.00
#
_symmetry.space_group_name_H-M   'P 1'
#
loop_
_entity.id
_entity.type
_entity.pdbx_description
1 polymer ?
#
loop_
_entity_poly.entity_id
_entity_poly.type
_entity_poly.pdbx_seq_one_letter_code
_entity_poly.pdbx_strand_id
1 'polypeptide(L)' 'MVASPASYISHRRRFAFISLSAMVYRTPQEKMLVVHTHKYFLAEAQQRLDPLGRAVRE' A
#
# COMPACT_ATOMS: atom_id res chain seq x y z
N MET A 1 -2.18 1.71 -21.58
CA MET A 1 -1.56 0.37 -21.66
C MET A 1 -1.89 -0.39 -20.38
N VAL A 2 -2.77 -1.39 -20.45
CA VAL A 2 -3.10 -2.24 -19.28
C VAL A 2 -1.89 -3.13 -19.00
N ALA A 3 -1.25 -2.96 -17.85
CA ALA A 3 -0.12 -3.79 -17.45
C ALA A 3 -0.57 -5.27 -17.43
N SER A 4 0.15 -6.13 -18.15
CA SER A 4 -0.14 -7.57 -18.20
C SER A 4 -0.24 -8.15 -16.78
N PRO A 5 -1.14 -9.11 -16.50
CA PRO A 5 -1.28 -9.74 -15.18
C PRO A 5 0.05 -10.20 -14.56
N ALA A 6 0.98 -10.68 -15.40
CA ALA A 6 2.33 -11.06 -14.98
C ALA A 6 3.15 -9.86 -14.46
N SER A 7 3.01 -8.70 -15.10
CA SER A 7 3.66 -7.45 -14.71
C SER A 7 3.12 -6.93 -13.37
N TYR A 8 1.81 -7.01 -13.15
CA TYR A 8 1.17 -6.68 -11.87
C TYR A 8 1.66 -7.59 -10.73
N ILE A 9 1.72 -8.91 -10.95
CA ILE A 9 2.19 -9.88 -9.96
C ILE A 9 3.67 -9.65 -9.64
N SER A 10 4.51 -9.40 -10.65
CA SER A 10 5.91 -9.09 -10.49
C SER A 10 6.12 -7.82 -9.67
N HIS A 11 5.39 -6.75 -10.00
CA HIS A 11 5.42 -5.49 -9.27
C HIS A 11 5.00 -5.67 -7.81
N ARG A 12 3.90 -6.39 -7.57
CA ARG A 12 3.41 -6.71 -6.22
C ARG A 12 4.44 -7.48 -5.39
N ARG A 13 5.07 -8.50 -5.96
CA ARG A 13 6.11 -9.30 -5.29
C ARG A 13 7.34 -8.46 -4.96
N ARG A 14 7.80 -7.62 -5.90
CA ARG A 14 8.92 -6.72 -5.69
C ARG A 14 8.65 -5.71 -4.58
N PHE A 15 7.45 -5.13 -4.56
CA PHE A 15 7.03 -4.20 -3.51
C PHE A 15 6.97 -4.87 -2.13
N ALA A 16 6.42 -6.09 -2.04
CA ALA A 16 6.36 -6.86 -0.81
C ALA A 16 7.76 -7.20 -0.28
N PHE A 17 8.67 -7.63 -1.17
CA PHE A 17 10.06 -7.95 -0.80
C PHE A 17 10.78 -6.73 -0.23
N ILE A 18 10.74 -5.58 -0.92
CA ILE A 18 11.39 -4.35 -0.46
C ILE A 18 10.82 -3.90 0.89
N SER A 19 9.50 -3.96 1.05
CA SER A 19 8.83 -3.58 2.30
C SER A 19 9.24 -4.48 3.47
N LEU A 20 9.38 -5.79 3.23
CA LEU A 20 9.81 -6.76 4.23
C LEU A 20 11.29 -6.58 4.59
N SER A 21 12.17 -6.45 3.59
CA SER A 21 13.59 -6.19 3.80
C SER A 21 13.82 -4.90 4.60
N ALA A 22 13.04 -3.85 4.34
CA ALA A 22 13.09 -2.60 5.09
C ALA A 22 12.61 -2.72 6.54
N MET A 23 11.93 -3.82 6.92
CA MET A 23 11.48 -4.07 8.29
C MET A 23 12.45 -4.90 9.14
N VAL A 24 13.35 -5.69 8.56
CA VAL A 24 14.17 -6.68 9.31
C VAL A 24 15.03 -6.04 10.40
N TYR A 25 15.66 -4.89 10.14
CA TYR A 25 16.59 -4.23 11.07
C TYR A 25 16.00 -3.05 11.85
N ARG A 26 14.68 -2.84 11.79
CA ARG A 26 14.03 -1.70 12.45
C ARG A 26 13.56 -2.04 13.86
N THR A 27 13.64 -1.05 14.74
CA THR A 27 13.03 -1.10 16.08
C THR A 27 11.50 -1.23 15.98
N PRO A 28 10.83 -1.73 17.02
CA PRO A 28 9.36 -1.83 17.04
C PRO A 28 8.67 -0.49 16.73
N GLN A 29 9.21 0.62 17.23
CA GLN A 29 8.69 1.97 17.04
C GLN A 29 8.79 2.41 15.57
N GLU A 30 9.93 2.17 14.93
CA GLU A 30 10.13 2.47 13.51
C GLU A 30 9.24 1.60 12.61
N LYS A 31 9.05 0.31 12.96
CA LYS A 31 8.11 -0.58 12.27
C LYS A 31 6.69 -0.04 12.36
N MET A 32 6.29 0.47 13.53
CA MET A 32 4.98 1.05 13.75
C MET A 32 4.75 2.27 12.86
N LEU A 33 5.75 3.15 12.72
CA LEU A 33 5.70 4.31 11.83
C LEU A 33 5.50 3.90 10.37
N VAL A 34 6.23 2.88 9.90
CA VAL A 34 6.13 2.36 8.53
C VAL A 34 4.76 1.78 8.25
N VAL A 35 4.21 0.98 9.17
CA VAL A 35 2.85 0.42 9.04
C VAL A 35 1.81 1.53 9.04
N HIS A 36 1.96 2.54 9.91
CA HIS A 36 1.01 3.64 10.00
C HIS A 36 1.00 4.49 8.73
N THR A 37 2.17 4.87 8.21
CA THR A 37 2.30 5.59 6.94
C THR A 37 1.74 4.80 5.77
N HIS A 38 1.98 3.49 5.72
CA HIS A 38 1.44 2.64 4.66
C HIS A 38 -0.10 2.59 4.71
N LYS A 39 -0.69 2.49 5.91
CA LYS A 39 -2.15 2.54 6.10
C LYS A 39 -2.74 3.89 5.67
N TYR A 40 -2.08 4.99 6.03
CA TYR A 40 -2.52 6.33 5.63
C TYR A 40 -2.52 6.48 4.10
N PHE A 41 -1.42 6.10 3.43
CA PHE A 41 -1.33 6.16 1.96
C PHE A 41 -2.37 5.27 1.28
N LEU A 42 -2.61 4.07 1.83
CA LEU A 42 -3.62 3.17 1.29
C LEU A 42 -5.03 3.76 1.42
N ALA A 43 -5.36 4.31 2.60
CA ALA A 43 -6.65 4.97 2.83
C ALA A 43 -6.84 6.21 1.94
N GLU A 44 -5.80 7.02 1.76
CA GLU A 44 -5.82 8.19 0.88
C GLU A 44 -5.99 7.78 -0.59
N ALA A 45 -5.24 6.78 -1.05
CA ALA A 45 -5.37 6.25 -2.41
C ALA A 45 -6.77 5.67 -2.64
N GLN A 46 -7.30 4.92 -1.67
CA GLN A 46 -8.63 4.36 -1.74
C GLN A 46 -9.70 5.46 -1.78
N GLN A 47 -9.59 6.51 -0.96
CA GLN A 47 -10.50 7.66 -1.02
C GLN A 47 -10.45 8.40 -2.37
N ARG A 48 -9.26 8.51 -2.97
CA ARG A 48 -9.09 9.18 -4.28
C ARG A 48 -9.59 8.33 -5.44
N LEU A 49 -9.58 7.00 -5.30
CA LEU A 49 -10.03 6.04 -6.31
C LEU A 49 -11.51 5.69 -6.17
N ASP A 50 -12.14 6.00 -5.03
CA ASP A 50 -13.52 5.65 -4.74
C ASP A 50 -14.40 6.91 -4.61
N PRO A 51 -14.84 7.52 -5.73
CA PRO A 51 -15.80 8.63 -5.68
C PRO A 51 -17.20 8.18 -5.24
N LEU A 52 -17.52 6.88 -5.33
CA LEU A 52 -18.84 6.32 -5.05
C LEU A 52 -19.08 5.99 -3.56
N GLY A 53 -18.09 5.51 -2.81
CA GLY A 53 -18.24 5.26 -1.37
C GLY A 53 -18.30 6.53 -0.53
N ARG A 54 -17.99 7.69 -1.12
CA ARG A 54 -18.30 9.01 -0.55
C ARG A 54 -19.77 9.38 -0.74
N ALA A 55 -20.37 9.04 -1.89
CA ALA A 55 -21.77 9.34 -2.23
C ALA A 55 -22.79 8.39 -1.55
N VAL A 56 -22.38 7.17 -1.18
CA VAL A 56 -23.24 6.19 -0.49
C VAL A 56 -23.32 6.42 1.03
N ARG A 57 -22.57 7.38 1.57
CA ARG A 57 -22.53 7.72 3.00
C ARG A 57 -23.32 8.99 3.37
N GLU A 58 -24.10 9.54 2.45
CA GLU A 58 -25.13 10.56 2.74
C GLU A 58 -26.51 9.93 2.93
#